data_AF-A0A370D9X8-F1
#
_entry.id   AF-A0A370D9X8-F1
#
_cell.length_a   1.000
_cell.length_b   1.000
_cell.length_c   1.000
_cell.angle_alpha   90.00
_cell.angle_beta   90.00
_cell.angle_gamma   90.00
#
_symmetry.space_group_name_H-M   'P 1'
#
loop_
_entity.id
_entity.type
_entity.pdbx_description
1 polymer ?
#
loop_
_entity_poly.entity_id
_entity_poly.type
_entity_poly.pdbx_seq_one_letter_code
_entity_poly.pdbx_strand_id
1 'polypeptide(L)'
;MSNVAPFLFAPTVSRRKEPVLHARQAVLRALGRDDFAVAGAVVARNAYAFRHLDREHAPGLMSDLERALKRRDIRGIHLTLQQAVAAELVRCLSAVQENLCHSQDAKHLLMKCSRLFSMLEKDLGKKALDEGSWALQGCQKSIGTVGLFGVGCVTADPERFLRHKHTLMGILHSKGLIR
;
A
#
# COMPACT_ATOMS: atom_id res chain seq x y z
N MET A 1 20.79 17.70 -42.08
CA MET A 1 19.63 16.81 -41.94
C MET A 1 19.75 16.12 -40.60
N SER A 2 18.80 16.42 -39.72
CA SER A 2 18.81 16.13 -38.30
C SER A 2 18.49 14.65 -38.06
N ASN A 3 19.35 13.93 -37.34
CA ASN A 3 19.01 12.62 -36.80
C ASN A 3 19.28 12.63 -35.29
N VAL A 4 18.32 13.17 -34.54
CA VAL A 4 18.32 13.13 -33.08
C VAL A 4 17.63 11.83 -32.70
N ALA A 5 18.40 10.83 -32.32
CA ALA A 5 17.87 9.62 -31.70
C ALA A 5 17.14 10.01 -30.39
N PRO A 6 15.96 9.46 -30.11
CA PRO A 6 15.25 9.79 -28.88
C PRO A 6 16.02 9.18 -27.70
N PHE A 7 16.35 10.05 -26.74
CA PHE A 7 16.85 9.68 -25.42
C PHE A 7 15.81 8.76 -24.73
N LEU A 8 15.91 7.46 -24.96
CA LEU A 8 15.30 6.43 -24.12
C LEU A 8 16.20 6.19 -22.90
N PHE A 9 16.37 7.23 -22.08
CA PHE A 9 16.72 7.01 -20.67
C PHE A 9 15.41 6.69 -19.93
N ALA A 10 14.92 5.46 -20.11
CA ALA A 10 14.16 4.86 -19.03
C ALA A 10 15.16 4.70 -17.89
N PRO A 11 15.01 5.41 -16.75
CA PRO A 11 15.88 5.15 -15.63
C PRO A 11 15.70 3.67 -15.30
N THR A 12 16.81 2.95 -15.23
CA THR A 12 16.88 1.62 -14.63
C THR A 12 16.51 1.76 -13.16
N VAL A 13 15.22 1.90 -12.90
CA VAL A 13 14.63 1.79 -11.59
C VAL A 13 14.82 0.31 -11.28
N SER A 14 15.91 0.00 -10.56
CA SER A 14 15.89 -1.14 -9.66
C SER A 14 14.51 -1.09 -9.02
N ARG A 15 13.66 -2.04 -9.41
CA ARG A 15 12.24 -2.11 -9.08
C ARG A 15 12.19 -2.13 -7.56
N ARG A 16 12.22 -0.95 -6.92
CA ARG A 16 12.24 -0.84 -5.47
C ARG A 16 10.99 -1.59 -5.08
N LYS A 17 11.15 -2.66 -4.29
CA LYS A 17 10.08 -3.64 -4.07
C LYS A 17 8.78 -2.98 -3.57
N GLU A 18 8.88 -1.73 -3.07
CA GLU A 18 7.78 -0.94 -2.51
C GLU A 18 7.96 0.58 -2.74
N PRO A 19 7.66 1.11 -3.95
CA PRO A 19 7.95 2.51 -4.29
C PRO A 19 7.24 3.51 -3.38
N VAL A 20 6.00 3.23 -2.98
CA VAL A 20 5.17 4.10 -2.13
C VAL A 20 5.71 4.20 -0.71
N LEU A 21 6.17 3.09 -0.12
CA LEU A 21 6.75 3.08 1.23
C LEU A 21 8.07 3.85 1.26
N HIS A 22 8.93 3.62 0.27
CA HIS A 22 10.18 4.36 0.15
C HIS A 22 9.94 5.85 -0.08
N ALA A 23 8.96 6.22 -0.91
CA ALA A 23 8.58 7.60 -1.13
C ALA A 23 8.08 8.25 0.16
N ARG A 24 7.15 7.61 0.88
CA ARG A 24 6.66 8.08 2.19
C ARG A 24 7.81 8.32 3.16
N GLN A 25 8.69 7.35 3.35
CA GLN A 25 9.81 7.48 4.28
C GLN A 25 10.76 8.62 3.91
N ALA A 26 11.03 8.81 2.61
CA ALA A 26 11.88 9.89 2.13
C ALA A 26 11.20 11.27 2.27
N VAL A 27 9.90 11.37 1.98
CA VAL A 27 9.13 12.60 2.23
C VAL A 27 9.12 12.95 3.71
N LEU A 28 8.78 12.01 4.60
CA LEU A 28 8.76 12.28 6.05
C LEU A 28 10.13 12.70 6.60
N ARG A 29 11.23 12.16 6.07
CA ARG A 29 12.59 12.61 6.42
C ARG A 29 12.87 14.04 5.95
N ALA A 30 12.41 14.40 4.76
CA ALA A 30 12.55 15.75 4.21
C ALA A 30 11.71 16.77 5.02
N LEU A 31 10.48 16.39 5.41
CA LEU A 31 9.63 17.20 6.29
C LEU A 31 10.25 17.42 7.67
N GLY A 32 10.96 16.43 8.22
CA GLY A 32 11.71 16.59 9.48
C GLY A 32 12.86 17.60 9.41
N ARG A 33 13.18 18.11 8.21
CA ARG A 33 14.19 19.16 7.96
C ARG A 33 13.56 20.41 7.31
N ASP A 34 12.24 20.50 7.30
CA ASP A 34 11.47 21.54 6.60
C ASP A 34 11.81 21.69 5.10
N ASP A 35 12.31 20.62 4.46
CA ASP A 35 12.72 20.63 3.06
C ASP A 35 11.58 20.17 2.15
N PHE A 36 10.65 21.09 1.89
CA PHE A 36 9.50 20.84 1.01
C PHE A 36 9.90 20.65 -0.46
N ALA A 37 11.05 21.18 -0.88
CA ALA A 37 11.55 21.02 -2.24
C ALA A 37 11.98 19.56 -2.48
N VAL A 38 12.73 18.98 -1.53
CA VAL A 38 13.11 17.56 -1.58
C VAL A 38 11.87 16.67 -1.45
N ALA A 39 10.92 17.01 -0.57
CA ALA A 39 9.66 16.26 -0.47
C ALA A 39 8.92 16.22 -1.82
N GLY A 40 8.78 17.36 -2.50
CA GLY A 40 8.18 17.44 -3.83
C GLY A 40 8.94 16.65 -4.89
N ALA A 41 10.28 16.73 -4.89
CA ALA A 41 11.11 15.97 -5.82
C ALA A 41 10.98 14.45 -5.62
N VAL A 42 10.86 13.98 -4.38
CA VAL A 42 10.62 12.57 -4.06
C VAL A 42 9.25 12.13 -4.60
N VAL A 43 8.20 12.93 -4.40
CA VAL A 43 6.86 12.62 -4.94
C VAL A 43 6.89 12.58 -6.47
N ALA A 44 7.52 13.56 -7.12
CA ALA A 44 7.64 13.60 -8.58
C ALA A 44 8.39 12.37 -9.14
N ARG A 45 9.49 11.97 -8.51
CA ARG A 45 10.25 10.76 -8.91
C ARG A 45 9.45 9.47 -8.76
N ASN A 46 8.46 9.44 -7.88
CA ASN A 46 7.60 8.28 -7.63
C ASN A 46 6.17 8.48 -8.15
N ALA A 47 5.94 9.49 -9.00
CA ALA A 47 4.61 9.87 -9.45
C ALA A 47 3.86 8.72 -10.13
N TYR A 48 4.56 7.82 -10.82
CA TYR A 48 3.96 6.62 -11.41
C TYR A 48 3.23 5.76 -10.37
N ALA A 49 3.85 5.50 -9.22
CA ALA A 49 3.26 4.65 -8.18
C ALA A 49 2.03 5.33 -7.54
N PHE A 50 2.14 6.61 -7.22
CA PHE A 50 1.01 7.38 -6.68
C PHE A 50 -0.14 7.51 -7.68
N ARG A 51 0.15 7.72 -8.97
CA ARG A 51 -0.87 7.78 -10.03
C ARG A 51 -1.55 6.43 -10.29
N HIS A 52 -0.83 5.33 -10.12
CA HIS A 52 -1.43 4.01 -10.22
C HIS A 52 -2.45 3.78 -9.09
N LEU A 53 -2.09 4.13 -7.85
CA LEU A 53 -3.02 4.11 -6.73
C LEU A 53 -4.20 5.07 -6.92
N ASP A 54 -3.91 6.28 -7.41
CA ASP A 54 -4.92 7.32 -7.66
C ASP A 54 -6.02 6.84 -8.61
N ARG A 55 -5.65 6.04 -9.62
CA ARG A 55 -6.61 5.49 -10.60
C ARG A 55 -7.47 4.37 -10.05
N GLU A 56 -6.90 3.48 -9.25
CA GLU A 56 -7.52 2.18 -8.95
C GLU A 56 -8.01 2.06 -7.51
N HIS A 57 -7.44 2.79 -6.57
CA HIS A 57 -7.65 2.55 -5.13
C HIS A 57 -7.86 3.79 -4.27
N ALA A 58 -7.47 4.99 -4.73
CA ALA A 58 -7.66 6.23 -4.00
C ALA A 58 -7.80 7.45 -4.93
N PRO A 59 -8.97 7.66 -5.55
CA PRO A 59 -9.20 8.79 -6.44
C PRO A 59 -8.92 10.15 -5.79
N GLY A 60 -8.07 10.96 -6.41
CA GLY A 60 -7.70 12.29 -5.96
C GLY A 60 -6.48 12.34 -5.02
N LEU A 61 -5.93 11.18 -4.63
CA LEU A 61 -4.73 11.06 -3.80
C LEU A 61 -3.57 11.91 -4.32
N MET A 62 -3.26 11.83 -5.62
CA MET A 62 -2.13 12.57 -6.19
C MET A 62 -2.37 14.08 -6.14
N SER A 63 -3.60 14.50 -6.49
CA SER A 63 -3.99 15.91 -6.49
C SER A 63 -3.95 16.51 -5.07
N ASP A 64 -4.42 15.75 -4.08
CA ASP A 64 -4.42 16.18 -2.68
C ASP A 64 -3.00 16.28 -2.13
N LEU A 65 -2.12 15.31 -2.44
CA LEU A 65 -0.72 15.33 -2.05
C LEU A 65 0.05 16.51 -2.67
N GLU A 66 -0.14 16.76 -3.96
CA GLU A 66 0.46 17.92 -4.65
C GLU A 66 -0.04 19.25 -4.06
N ARG A 67 -1.33 19.34 -3.74
CA ARG A 67 -1.93 20.54 -3.12
C ARG A 67 -1.35 20.76 -1.72
N ALA A 68 -1.23 19.70 -0.91
CA ALA A 68 -0.68 19.78 0.43
C ALA A 68 0.80 20.19 0.42
N LEU A 69 1.60 19.65 -0.52
CA LEU A 69 2.99 20.07 -0.74
C LEU A 69 3.12 21.53 -1.14
N LYS A 70 2.29 22.01 -2.08
CA LYS A 70 2.27 23.42 -2.51
C LYS A 70 1.92 24.36 -1.37
N ARG A 71 0.97 23.97 -0.51
CA ARG A 71 0.53 24.74 0.67
C ARG A 71 1.45 24.59 1.88
N ARG A 72 2.47 23.73 1.80
CA ARG A 72 3.32 23.33 2.95
C ARG A 72 2.51 22.84 4.14
N ASP A 73 1.36 22.22 3.87
CA ASP A 73 0.48 21.67 4.90
C ASP A 73 1.01 20.32 5.36
N ILE A 74 1.82 20.33 6.42
CA ILE A 74 2.45 19.12 6.99
C ILE A 74 1.39 18.07 7.37
N ARG A 75 0.26 18.50 7.94
CA ARG A 75 -0.81 17.59 8.35
C ARG A 75 -1.48 16.97 7.12
N GLY A 76 -1.79 17.78 6.11
CA GLY A 76 -2.32 17.32 4.83
C GLY A 76 -1.38 16.36 4.09
N ILE A 77 -0.08 16.62 4.11
CA ILE A 77 0.93 15.71 3.53
C ILE A 77 0.96 14.39 4.31
N HIS A 78 0.91 14.44 5.64
CA HIS A 78 0.91 13.22 6.45
C HIS A 78 -0.33 12.36 6.17
N LEU A 79 -1.51 13.00 6.16
CA LEU A 79 -2.79 12.33 5.88
C LEU A 79 -2.80 11.69 4.49
N THR A 80 -2.39 12.44 3.46
CA THR A 80 -2.35 11.91 2.08
C THR A 80 -1.35 10.76 1.93
N LEU A 81 -0.21 10.81 2.62
CA LEU A 81 0.73 9.68 2.65
C LEU A 81 0.17 8.45 3.39
N GLN A 82 -0.65 8.65 4.42
CA GLN A 82 -1.35 7.56 5.10
C GLN A 82 -2.43 6.94 4.21
N GLN A 83 -3.20 7.76 3.49
CA GLN A 83 -4.16 7.32 2.49
C GLN A 83 -3.47 6.52 1.37
N ALA A 84 -2.26 6.92 0.94
CA ALA A 84 -1.47 6.15 -0.01
C ALA A 84 -1.07 4.76 0.53
N VAL A 85 -0.70 4.66 1.80
CA VAL A 85 -0.38 3.38 2.46
C VAL A 85 -1.63 2.50 2.58
N ALA A 86 -2.77 3.08 2.93
CA ALA A 86 -4.04 2.36 3.00
C ALA A 86 -4.50 1.86 1.61
N ALA A 87 -4.33 2.68 0.56
CA ALA A 87 -4.60 2.29 -0.81
C ALA A 87 -3.69 1.14 -1.29
N GLU A 88 -2.39 1.19 -0.96
CA GLU A 88 -1.47 0.06 -1.21
C GLU A 88 -1.88 -1.20 -0.45
N LEU A 89 -2.39 -1.07 0.77
CA LEU A 89 -2.89 -2.21 1.54
C LEU A 89 -4.09 -2.85 0.84
N VAL A 90 -5.06 -2.06 0.36
CA VAL A 90 -6.21 -2.56 -0.40
C VAL A 90 -5.78 -3.23 -1.71
N ARG A 91 -4.83 -2.64 -2.44
CA ARG A 91 -4.24 -3.25 -3.64
C ARG A 91 -3.58 -4.59 -3.31
N CYS A 92 -2.79 -4.63 -2.24
CA CYS A 92 -2.07 -5.83 -1.81
C CYS A 92 -3.04 -6.94 -1.36
N LEU A 93 -4.10 -6.61 -0.62
CA LEU A 93 -5.16 -7.55 -0.25
C LEU A 93 -5.89 -8.12 -1.47
N SER A 94 -6.12 -7.30 -2.50
CA SER A 94 -6.71 -7.75 -3.76
C SER A 94 -5.77 -8.70 -4.52
N ALA A 95 -4.47 -8.41 -4.54
CA ALA A 95 -3.49 -9.34 -5.09
C ALA A 95 -3.39 -10.66 -4.31
N VAL A 96 -3.56 -10.65 -2.98
CA VAL A 96 -3.64 -11.90 -2.19
C VAL A 96 -4.86 -12.72 -2.61
N GLN A 97 -6.02 -12.06 -2.79
CA GLN A 97 -7.26 -12.70 -3.21
C GLN A 97 -7.12 -13.43 -4.55
N GLU A 98 -6.45 -12.81 -5.51
CA GLU A 98 -6.17 -13.39 -6.83
C GLU A 98 -5.22 -14.60 -6.76
N ASN A 99 -4.38 -14.66 -5.73
CA ASN A 99 -3.33 -15.66 -5.58
C ASN A 99 -3.61 -16.69 -4.46
N LEU A 100 -4.84 -16.80 -3.96
CA LEU A 100 -5.17 -17.68 -2.81
C LEU A 100 -4.78 -19.15 -3.02
N CYS A 101 -4.80 -19.63 -4.27
CA CYS A 101 -4.39 -20.99 -4.64
C CYS A 101 -2.86 -21.15 -4.68
N HIS A 102 -2.11 -20.07 -4.85
CA HIS A 102 -0.65 -20.03 -4.85
C HIS A 102 -0.14 -19.68 -3.45
N SER A 103 -0.16 -20.69 -2.57
CA SER A 103 0.03 -20.51 -1.12
C SER A 103 1.27 -19.69 -0.73
N GLN A 104 2.40 -19.83 -1.44
CA GLN A 104 3.63 -19.10 -1.14
C GLN A 104 3.53 -17.61 -1.52
N ASP A 105 2.99 -17.32 -2.70
CA ASP A 105 2.80 -15.95 -3.19
C ASP A 105 1.78 -15.21 -2.34
N ALA A 106 0.64 -15.85 -2.03
CA ALA A 106 -0.38 -15.28 -1.15
C ALA A 106 0.19 -14.99 0.25
N LYS A 107 0.98 -15.91 0.84
CA LYS A 107 1.64 -15.68 2.14
C LYS A 107 2.63 -14.52 2.07
N HIS A 108 3.42 -14.43 1.02
CA HIS A 108 4.37 -13.32 0.82
C HIS A 108 3.64 -11.97 0.72
N LEU A 109 2.59 -11.90 -0.10
CA LEU A 109 1.75 -10.72 -0.24
C LEU A 109 1.02 -10.36 1.06
N LEU A 110 0.60 -11.36 1.84
CA LEU A 110 -0.04 -11.11 3.13
C LEU A 110 0.93 -10.57 4.18
N MET A 111 2.18 -11.07 4.22
CA MET A 111 3.22 -10.46 5.07
C MET A 111 3.43 -8.98 4.74
N LYS A 112 3.36 -8.62 3.44
CA LYS A 112 3.40 -7.23 3.00
C LYS A 112 2.17 -6.45 3.48
N CYS A 113 0.97 -7.03 3.42
CA CYS A 113 -0.24 -6.42 3.98
C CYS A 113 -0.08 -6.12 5.48
N SER A 114 0.43 -7.07 6.26
CA SER A 114 0.65 -6.89 7.70
C SER A 114 1.63 -5.75 7.99
N ARG A 115 2.71 -5.64 7.21
CA ARG A 115 3.65 -4.52 7.33
C ARG A 115 3.02 -3.17 6.97
N LEU A 116 2.20 -3.12 5.92
CA LEU A 116 1.48 -1.90 5.54
C LEU A 116 0.50 -1.48 6.65
N PHE A 117 -0.23 -2.45 7.21
CA PHE A 117 -1.19 -2.21 8.28
C PHE A 117 -0.50 -1.71 9.56
N SER A 118 0.64 -2.27 9.95
CA SER A 118 1.39 -1.80 11.13
C SER A 118 1.88 -0.36 10.96
N MET A 119 2.09 0.13 9.73
CA MET A 119 2.45 1.53 9.49
C MET A 119 1.31 2.52 9.76
N LEU A 120 0.07 2.04 9.82
CA LEU A 120 -1.14 2.81 10.11
C LEU A 120 -1.52 2.77 11.61
N GLU A 121 -0.73 2.08 12.44
CA GLU A 121 -1.03 1.85 13.85
C GLU A 121 -1.37 3.14 14.63
N LYS A 122 -0.62 4.21 14.36
CA LYS A 122 -0.80 5.52 15.01
C LYS A 122 -2.16 6.16 14.70
N ASP A 123 -2.80 5.77 13.60
CA ASP A 123 -4.02 6.38 13.08
C ASP A 123 -5.28 5.58 13.39
N LEU A 124 -5.12 4.26 13.54
CA LEU A 124 -6.22 3.33 13.77
C LEU A 124 -6.69 3.36 15.24
N GLY A 125 -5.75 3.53 16.18
CA GLY A 125 -6.02 3.39 17.61
C GLY A 125 -6.23 1.92 18.01
N LYS A 126 -6.09 1.63 19.32
CA LYS A 126 -5.94 0.25 19.84
C LYS A 126 -7.04 -0.71 19.38
N LYS A 127 -8.32 -0.32 19.52
CA LYS A 127 -9.45 -1.19 19.16
C LYS A 127 -9.44 -1.60 17.68
N ALA A 128 -9.23 -0.65 16.77
CA ALA A 128 -9.19 -0.92 15.34
C ALA A 128 -7.92 -1.69 14.94
N LEU A 129 -6.82 -1.49 15.65
CA LEU A 129 -5.59 -2.26 15.47
C LEU A 129 -5.80 -3.73 15.85
N ASP A 130 -6.43 -4.00 16.99
CA ASP A 130 -6.74 -5.36 17.46
C ASP A 130 -7.68 -6.07 16.49
N GLU A 131 -8.74 -5.39 16.06
CA GLU A 131 -9.72 -5.92 15.10
C GLU A 131 -9.09 -6.18 13.73
N GLY A 132 -8.26 -5.26 13.23
CA GLY A 132 -7.56 -5.45 11.96
C GLY A 132 -6.48 -6.53 12.03
N SER A 133 -5.80 -6.68 13.16
CA SER A 133 -4.85 -7.78 13.39
C SER A 133 -5.56 -9.14 13.39
N TRP A 134 -6.72 -9.22 14.05
CA TRP A 134 -7.58 -10.40 13.99
C TRP A 134 -8.04 -10.70 12.56
N ALA A 135 -8.45 -9.68 11.80
CA ALA A 135 -8.86 -9.85 10.41
C ALA A 135 -7.70 -10.32 9.52
N LEU A 136 -6.48 -9.78 9.68
CA LEU A 136 -5.29 -10.25 8.95
C LEU A 136 -4.95 -11.71 9.27
N GLN A 137 -5.06 -12.15 10.52
CA GLN A 137 -4.92 -13.57 10.87
C GLN A 137 -6.01 -14.42 10.22
N GLY A 138 -7.24 -13.89 10.14
CA GLY A 138 -8.33 -14.50 9.41
C GLY A 138 -8.02 -14.70 7.92
N CYS A 139 -7.50 -13.66 7.26
CA CYS A 139 -7.00 -13.74 5.89
C CYS A 139 -5.90 -14.80 5.74
N GLN A 140 -4.96 -14.88 6.69
CA GLN A 140 -3.90 -15.89 6.67
C GLN A 140 -4.44 -17.31 6.73
N LYS A 141 -5.41 -17.56 7.61
CA LYS A 141 -6.09 -18.86 7.75
C LYS A 141 -6.94 -19.25 6.55
N SER A 142 -7.20 -18.29 5.65
CA SER A 142 -7.97 -18.50 4.42
C SER A 142 -7.08 -18.89 3.23
N ILE A 143 -5.76 -18.72 3.35
CA ILE A 143 -4.80 -19.13 2.32
C ILE A 143 -4.58 -20.63 2.46
N GLY A 144 -4.73 -21.35 1.34
CA GLY A 144 -4.47 -22.79 1.32
C GLY A 144 -3.03 -23.13 1.68
N THR A 145 -2.80 -24.32 2.21
CA THR A 145 -1.45 -24.81 2.52
C THR A 145 -1.18 -26.08 1.75
N VAL A 146 -0.08 -26.11 1.01
CA VAL A 146 0.40 -27.35 0.38
C VAL A 146 1.08 -28.19 1.46
N GLY A 147 0.52 -29.36 1.73
CA GLY A 147 1.10 -30.33 2.66
C GLY A 147 2.37 -30.98 2.11
N LEU A 148 3.28 -31.42 2.98
CA LEU A 148 4.42 -32.21 2.57
C LEU A 148 3.92 -33.59 2.11
N PHE A 149 4.17 -33.94 0.84
CA PHE A 149 3.63 -35.17 0.21
C PHE A 149 2.09 -35.28 0.23
N GLY A 150 1.37 -34.15 0.22
CA GLY A 150 -0.10 -34.12 0.19
C GLY A 150 -0.76 -34.33 1.56
N VAL A 151 0.00 -34.67 2.61
CA VAL A 151 -0.51 -34.79 3.98
C VAL A 151 -0.62 -33.40 4.62
N GLY A 152 -1.79 -33.07 5.15
CA GLY A 152 -2.05 -31.76 5.77
C GLY A 152 -2.36 -30.63 4.78
N CYS A 153 -2.81 -30.97 3.58
CA CYS A 153 -3.30 -29.98 2.61
C CYS A 153 -4.57 -29.30 3.14
N VAL A 154 -4.58 -27.97 3.16
CA VAL A 154 -5.78 -27.18 3.47
C VAL A 154 -6.14 -26.42 2.21
N THR A 155 -7.38 -26.57 1.76
CA THR A 155 -7.89 -25.83 0.61
C THR A 155 -8.03 -24.35 0.96
N ALA A 156 -7.78 -23.47 -0.01
CA ALA A 156 -8.05 -22.05 0.17
C ALA A 156 -9.55 -21.83 0.43
N ASP A 157 -9.86 -20.81 1.23
CA ASP A 157 -11.23 -20.40 1.59
C ASP A 157 -11.47 -18.96 1.13
N PRO A 158 -11.93 -18.75 -0.13
CA PRO A 158 -12.13 -17.42 -0.68
C PRO A 158 -13.20 -16.62 0.06
N GLU A 159 -14.26 -17.28 0.56
CA GLU A 159 -15.34 -16.61 1.27
C GLU A 159 -14.86 -16.05 2.61
N ARG A 160 -14.12 -16.84 3.38
CA ARG A 160 -13.51 -16.39 4.63
C ARG A 160 -12.53 -15.26 4.38
N PHE A 161 -11.70 -15.37 3.33
CA PHE A 161 -10.80 -14.29 2.95
C PHE A 161 -11.56 -13.00 2.67
N LEU A 162 -12.63 -13.08 1.87
CA LEU A 162 -13.47 -11.93 1.54
C LEU A 162 -14.09 -11.30 2.78
N ARG A 163 -14.62 -12.08 3.72
CA ARG A 163 -15.19 -11.55 4.98
C ARG A 163 -14.17 -10.71 5.75
N HIS A 164 -12.96 -11.25 5.95
CA HIS A 164 -11.91 -10.54 6.66
C HIS A 164 -11.33 -9.34 5.89
N LYS A 165 -11.25 -9.43 4.55
CA LYS A 165 -10.91 -8.29 3.68
C LYS A 165 -11.91 -7.15 3.86
N HIS A 166 -13.21 -7.45 3.89
CA HIS A 166 -14.25 -6.44 4.12
C HIS A 166 -14.16 -5.82 5.51
N THR A 167 -13.86 -6.60 6.56
CA THR A 167 -13.58 -6.05 7.90
C THR A 167 -12.43 -5.05 7.87
N LEU A 168 -11.31 -5.40 7.23
CA LEU A 168 -10.17 -4.49 7.08
C LEU A 168 -10.54 -3.21 6.32
N MET A 169 -11.26 -3.33 5.21
CA MET A 169 -11.72 -2.17 4.44
C MET A 169 -12.67 -1.29 5.25
N GLY A 170 -13.59 -1.89 6.02
CA GLY A 170 -14.49 -1.16 6.92
C GLY A 170 -13.74 -0.36 7.98
N ILE A 171 -12.69 -0.94 8.57
CA ILE A 171 -11.81 -0.23 9.52
C ILE A 171 -11.15 0.98 8.84
N LEU A 172 -10.54 0.79 7.66
CA LEU A 172 -9.88 1.87 6.94
C LEU A 172 -10.85 3.00 6.54
N HIS A 173 -12.06 2.64 6.11
CA HIS A 173 -13.12 3.59 5.75
C HIS A 173 -13.60 4.37 6.99
N SER A 174 -13.82 3.69 8.12
CA SER A 174 -14.24 4.34 9.38
C SER A 174 -13.23 5.39 9.90
N LYS A 175 -11.97 5.29 9.45
CA LYS A 175 -10.87 6.19 9.79
C LYS A 175 -10.59 7.24 8.73
N GLY A 176 -11.35 7.28 7.63
CA GLY A 176 -11.16 8.22 6.52
C GLY A 176 -9.85 8.01 5.74
N LEU A 177 -9.26 6.81 5.82
CA LEU A 177 -8.00 6.47 5.15
C LEU A 177 -8.22 5.99 3.71
N ILE A 178 -9.43 5.53 3.39
CA ILE A 178 -9.89 5.21 2.04
C ILE A 178 -11.26 5.83 1.83
N ARG A 179 -11.59 6.14 0.56
CA ARG A 179 -12.83 6.77 0.13
C ARG A 179 -13.76 5.75 -0.51
#